data_AF-A0A1B7NJY6-F1
#
_entry.id   AF-A0A1B7NJY6-F1
#
_cell.length_a   1.000
_cell.length_b   1.000
_cell.length_c   1.000
_cell.angle_alpha   90.00
_cell.angle_beta   90.00
_cell.angle_gamma   90.00
#
_symmetry.space_group_name_H-M   'P 1'
#
loop_
_entity.id
_entity.type
_entity.pdbx_description
1 polymer ?
#
loop_
_entity_poly.entity_id
_entity_poly.type
_entity_poly.pdbx_seq_one_letter_code
_entity_poly.pdbx_strand_id
1 'polypeptide(L)'
;MIKALKPPVIGHFDLIRLKSDDPERSFKQWPAVWEKILRNLDYVSEYGGILELNSASLRKGMTEPYPKAEICKVDSTLRILSLRGSHHYLELTINVGLQEFLARNGRFCLSDDSHGVDQVAFNYHRVLGFVEQVGISSLHNLEYCSGLSPSSSNFDHRFPNTRLNSVCLADLKQMDFWSLKNNK
;
A
#
# COMPACT_ATOMS: atom_id res chain seq x y z
N MET A 1 13.77 -9.23 10.59
CA MET A 1 13.76 -9.41 9.13
C MET A 1 13.85 -8.09 8.37
N ILE A 2 12.81 -7.23 8.37
CA ILE A 2 12.79 -5.98 7.58
C ILE A 2 14.04 -5.10 7.82
N LYS A 3 14.42 -4.87 9.08
CA LYS A 3 15.64 -4.09 9.42
C LYS A 3 16.95 -4.69 8.93
N ALA A 4 17.03 -6.02 8.89
CA ALA A 4 18.24 -6.73 8.50
C ALA A 4 18.39 -6.82 6.98
N LEU A 5 17.28 -7.10 6.28
CA LEU A 5 17.29 -7.37 4.84
C LEU A 5 17.01 -6.13 4.00
N LYS A 6 16.23 -5.17 4.50
CA LYS A 6 15.74 -4.01 3.76
C LYS A 6 15.28 -4.42 2.34
N PRO A 7 14.27 -5.29 2.21
CA PRO A 7 13.86 -5.76 0.88
C PRO A 7 13.18 -4.63 0.09
N PRO A 8 13.23 -4.64 -1.26
CA PRO A 8 12.52 -3.67 -2.08
C PRO A 8 11.00 -3.72 -1.89
N VAL A 9 10.45 -4.93 -1.76
CA VAL A 9 9.01 -5.20 -1.58
C VAL A 9 8.79 -5.98 -0.30
N ILE A 10 7.74 -5.61 0.44
CA ILE A 10 7.19 -6.38 1.55
C ILE A 10 5.89 -7.02 1.07
N GLY A 11 5.93 -8.35 0.89
CA GLY A 11 4.77 -9.14 0.48
C GLY A 11 3.70 -9.20 1.57
N HIS A 12 2.43 -9.23 1.14
CA HIS A 12 1.22 -9.53 1.93
C HIS A 12 1.36 -9.20 3.43
N PHE A 13 1.51 -7.91 3.73
CA PHE A 13 2.04 -7.42 5.01
C PHE A 13 1.29 -7.93 6.25
N ASP A 14 -0.02 -8.14 6.13
CA ASP A 14 -0.92 -8.64 7.16
C ASP A 14 -1.45 -10.06 6.90
N LEU A 15 -0.63 -10.90 6.25
CA LEU A 15 -0.93 -12.31 5.95
C LEU A 15 -1.48 -13.10 7.14
N ILE A 16 -1.11 -12.73 8.37
CA ILE A 16 -1.59 -13.39 9.59
C ILE A 16 -3.12 -13.42 9.70
N ARG A 17 -3.85 -12.52 9.03
CA ARG A 17 -5.32 -12.56 8.91
C ARG A 17 -5.83 -13.89 8.38
N LEU A 18 -5.06 -14.57 7.53
CA LEU A 18 -5.40 -15.90 6.99
C LEU A 18 -5.57 -16.97 8.08
N LYS A 19 -4.99 -16.73 9.26
CA LYS A 19 -5.04 -17.63 10.42
C LYS A 19 -5.95 -17.13 11.53
N SER A 20 -6.75 -16.10 11.26
CA SER A 20 -7.73 -15.54 12.20
C SER A 20 -9.09 -16.21 12.00
N ASP A 21 -9.82 -16.45 13.09
CA ASP A 21 -11.25 -16.81 13.04
C ASP A 21 -12.11 -15.68 12.47
N ASP A 22 -11.61 -14.45 12.52
CA ASP A 22 -12.23 -13.24 11.98
C ASP A 22 -11.17 -12.44 11.19
N PRO A 23 -10.98 -12.73 9.89
CA PRO A 23 -9.99 -12.03 9.06
C PRO A 23 -10.32 -10.55 8.79
N GLU A 24 -11.58 -10.15 8.97
CA GLU A 24 -12.10 -8.79 8.76
C GLU A 24 -11.91 -7.88 9.97
N ARG A 25 -11.57 -8.44 11.14
CA ARG A 25 -11.30 -7.68 12.36
C ARG A 25 -10.20 -6.63 12.17
N SER A 26 -10.43 -5.43 12.69
CA SER A 26 -9.42 -4.37 12.69
C SER A 26 -8.30 -4.67 13.68
N PHE A 27 -7.05 -4.45 13.27
CA PHE A 27 -5.90 -4.54 14.17
C PHE A 27 -5.87 -3.44 15.22
N LYS A 28 -6.57 -2.33 15.00
CA LYS A 28 -6.68 -1.21 15.96
C LYS A 28 -7.28 -1.65 17.31
N GLN A 29 -7.96 -2.81 17.37
CA GLN A 29 -8.42 -3.42 18.63
C GLN A 29 -7.29 -3.94 19.53
N TRP A 30 -6.09 -4.14 18.97
CA TRP A 30 -4.90 -4.60 19.69
C TRP A 30 -3.79 -3.55 19.62
N PRO A 31 -3.75 -2.57 20.56
CA PRO A 31 -2.81 -1.45 20.50
C PRO A 31 -1.35 -1.88 20.33
N ALA A 32 -0.91 -2.93 21.05
CA ALA A 32 0.45 -3.44 20.97
C ALA A 32 0.80 -4.06 19.60
N VAL A 33 -0.20 -4.55 18.84
CA VAL A 33 -0.01 -5.03 17.46
C VAL A 33 0.00 -3.84 16.51
N TRP A 34 -0.93 -2.90 16.69
CA TRP A 34 -1.03 -1.69 15.90
C TRP A 34 0.26 -0.86 15.95
N GLU A 35 0.84 -0.65 17.13
CA GLU A 35 2.14 0.03 17.29
C GLU A 35 3.27 -0.64 16.51
N LYS A 36 3.28 -1.98 16.43
CA LYS A 36 4.29 -2.72 15.66
C LYS A 36 4.08 -2.57 14.16
N ILE A 37 2.83 -2.51 13.72
CA ILE A 37 2.46 -2.20 12.33
C ILE A 37 3.01 -0.82 11.97
N LEU A 38 2.64 0.21 12.73
CA LEU A 38 3.07 1.60 12.50
C LEU A 38 4.58 1.73 12.46
N ARG A 39 5.29 1.17 13.45
CA ARG A 39 6.76 1.15 13.49
C ARG A 39 7.37 0.50 12.24
N ASN A 40 6.76 -0.56 11.73
CA ASN A 40 7.24 -1.20 10.51
C ASN A 40 6.94 -0.33 9.27
N LEU A 41 5.78 0.31 9.20
CA LEU A 41 5.43 1.24 8.12
C LEU A 41 6.37 2.44 8.08
N ASP A 42 6.71 3.01 9.24
CA ASP A 42 7.70 4.09 9.37
C ASP A 42 9.02 3.65 8.74
N TYR A 43 9.52 2.49 9.16
CA TYR A 43 10.80 1.98 8.69
C TYR A 43 10.79 1.63 7.20
N VAL A 44 9.70 1.03 6.71
CA VAL A 44 9.54 0.70 5.27
C VAL A 44 9.55 1.97 4.43
N SER A 45 8.85 3.02 4.86
CA SER A 45 8.89 4.29 4.14
C SER A 45 10.27 4.94 4.21
N GLU A 46 10.90 4.98 5.38
CA GLU A 46 12.21 5.59 5.60
C GLU A 46 13.27 5.04 4.63
N TYR A 47 13.32 3.73 4.42
CA TYR A 47 14.29 3.14 3.49
C TYR A 47 13.83 3.16 2.01
N GLY A 48 12.59 3.58 1.73
CA GLY A 48 12.02 3.63 0.37
C GLY A 48 11.45 2.31 -0.13
N GLY A 49 11.01 1.43 0.76
CA GLY A 49 10.37 0.15 0.43
C GLY A 49 8.94 0.28 -0.09
N ILE A 50 8.46 -0.82 -0.66
CA ILE A 50 7.14 -0.93 -1.30
C ILE A 50 6.30 -1.96 -0.53
N LEU A 51 5.02 -1.68 -0.29
CA LEU A 51 4.07 -2.70 0.14
C LEU A 51 3.37 -3.34 -1.06
N GLU A 52 3.28 -4.66 -1.04
CA GLU A 52 2.50 -5.42 -2.01
C GLU A 52 1.00 -5.31 -1.71
N LEU A 53 0.22 -4.88 -2.70
CA LEU A 53 -1.23 -5.04 -2.79
C LEU A 53 -1.52 -6.39 -3.44
N ASN A 54 -1.80 -7.40 -2.62
CA ASN A 54 -1.94 -8.77 -3.05
C ASN A 54 -3.41 -9.19 -3.15
N SER A 55 -3.85 -9.58 -4.35
CA SER A 55 -5.24 -9.97 -4.61
C SER A 55 -5.60 -11.37 -4.09
N ALA A 56 -4.63 -12.17 -3.63
CA ALA A 56 -4.86 -13.54 -3.19
C ALA A 56 -5.82 -13.64 -2.01
N SER A 57 -5.86 -12.64 -1.12
CA SER A 57 -6.82 -12.58 -0.01
C SER A 57 -8.28 -12.69 -0.49
N LEU A 58 -8.59 -12.10 -1.66
CA LEU A 58 -9.92 -12.14 -2.27
C LEU A 58 -10.30 -13.56 -2.70
N ARG A 59 -9.30 -14.34 -3.14
CA ARG A 59 -9.47 -15.77 -3.47
C ARG A 59 -9.60 -16.63 -2.21
N LYS A 60 -9.15 -16.13 -1.05
CA LYS A 60 -9.30 -16.74 0.28
C LYS A 60 -10.56 -16.29 1.02
N GLY A 61 -11.46 -15.55 0.37
CA GLY A 61 -12.77 -15.16 0.91
C GLY A 61 -12.79 -13.83 1.67
N MET A 62 -11.67 -13.09 1.70
CA MET A 62 -11.64 -11.76 2.30
C MET A 62 -12.25 -10.70 1.37
N THR A 63 -12.68 -9.58 1.94
CA THR A 63 -13.33 -8.51 1.16
C THR A 63 -12.33 -7.57 0.47
N GLU A 64 -11.12 -7.45 1.01
CA GLU A 64 -10.06 -6.52 0.60
C GLU A 64 -8.74 -7.28 0.31
N PRO A 65 -7.86 -6.73 -0.56
CA PRO A 65 -6.50 -7.24 -0.76
C PRO A 65 -5.67 -7.22 0.54
N TYR A 66 -4.54 -7.91 0.56
CA TYR A 66 -3.49 -7.61 1.54
C TYR A 66 -2.66 -6.40 1.08
N PRO A 67 -2.19 -5.52 1.98
CA PRO A 67 -2.80 -5.25 3.26
C PRO A 67 -4.16 -4.58 3.14
N LYS A 68 -4.97 -4.74 4.18
CA LYS A 68 -6.29 -4.11 4.25
C LYS A 68 -6.22 -2.60 4.27
N ALA A 69 -7.34 -1.98 3.93
CA ALA A 69 -7.52 -0.53 3.87
C ALA A 69 -7.00 0.19 5.11
N GLU A 70 -7.20 -0.37 6.31
CA GLU A 70 -6.77 0.26 7.56
C GLU A 70 -5.26 0.48 7.67
N ILE A 71 -4.44 -0.25 6.91
CA ILE A 71 -2.98 -0.11 6.87
C ILE A 71 -2.56 0.86 5.76
N CYS A 72 -3.35 0.95 4.69
CA CYS A 72 -3.05 1.74 3.50
C CYS A 72 -3.52 3.20 3.59
N LYS A 73 -4.77 3.41 4.02
CA LYS A 73 -5.52 4.68 3.91
C LYS A 73 -5.03 5.72 4.90
N VAL A 74 -4.89 6.97 4.46
CA VAL A 74 -4.79 8.09 5.39
C VAL A 74 -6.10 8.23 6.17
N ASP A 75 -6.08 8.03 7.48
CA ASP A 75 -7.25 8.36 8.31
C ASP A 75 -7.47 9.88 8.25
N SER A 76 -8.48 10.27 7.48
CA SER A 76 -8.84 11.66 7.21
C SER A 76 -9.83 12.19 8.23
N THR A 77 -9.93 11.57 9.41
CA THR A 77 -10.70 12.09 10.55
C THR A 77 -10.04 13.37 11.08
N LEU A 78 -10.16 14.45 10.32
CA LEU A 78 -9.98 15.82 10.76
C LEU A 78 -10.98 16.09 11.89
N ARG A 79 -10.55 15.88 13.13
CA ARG A 79 -11.29 16.38 14.29
C ARG A 79 -10.92 17.84 14.46
N ILE A 80 -11.66 18.74 13.80
CA ILE A 80 -11.61 20.17 14.13
C ILE A 80 -12.14 20.30 15.57
N LEU A 81 -11.25 20.44 16.54
CA LEU A 81 -11.60 20.87 17.89
C LEU A 81 -11.77 22.39 17.85
N SER A 82 -12.98 22.86 17.53
CA SER A 82 -13.33 24.27 17.73
C SER A 82 -13.45 24.54 19.23
N LEU A 83 -12.45 25.18 19.83
CA LEU A 83 -12.55 25.72 21.18
C LEU A 83 -13.37 27.01 21.12
N ARG A 84 -14.58 27.00 21.68
CA ARG A 84 -15.39 28.21 21.85
C ARG A 84 -14.74 29.10 22.91
N GLY A 85 -14.12 30.19 22.47
CA GLY A 85 -13.69 31.32 23.29
C GLY A 85 -14.03 32.63 22.58
N SER A 86 -14.70 33.54 23.29
CA SER A 86 -15.27 34.76 22.73
C SER A 86 -14.19 35.67 22.11
N HIS A 87 -14.41 36.04 20.84
CA HIS A 87 -13.71 37.07 20.09
C HIS A 87 -12.21 36.84 19.78
N HIS A 88 -11.87 35.70 19.17
CA HIS A 88 -10.88 35.59 18.07
C HIS A 88 -10.78 34.11 17.64
N TYR A 89 -10.97 33.81 16.35
CA TYR A 89 -10.78 32.47 15.82
C TYR A 89 -9.28 32.23 15.57
N LEU A 90 -8.70 31.26 16.27
CA LEU A 90 -7.44 30.62 15.90
C LEU A 90 -7.79 29.23 15.38
N GLU A 91 -7.69 29.02 14.07
CA GLU A 91 -7.78 27.69 13.49
C GLU A 91 -6.52 26.91 13.87
N LEU A 92 -6.58 26.14 14.95
CA LEU A 92 -5.55 25.16 15.27
C LEU A 92 -5.87 23.86 14.53
N THR A 93 -5.29 23.69 13.34
CA THR A 93 -5.29 22.38 12.68
C THR A 93 -4.28 21.50 13.39
N ILE A 94 -4.73 20.71 14.38
CA ILE A 94 -3.92 19.63 14.93
C ILE A 94 -4.05 18.46 13.94
N ASN A 95 -2.98 18.17 13.19
CA ASN A 95 -2.86 16.91 12.46
C ASN A 95 -2.75 15.77 13.48
N VAL A 96 -3.89 15.31 14.02
CA VAL A 96 -3.94 14.16 14.90
C VAL A 96 -3.79 12.90 14.04
N GLY A 97 -2.54 12.59 13.68
CA GLY A 97 -2.14 11.25 13.27
C GLY A 97 -2.64 10.77 11.91
N LEU A 98 -2.10 11.34 10.83
CA LEU A 98 -2.02 10.62 9.55
C LEU A 98 -1.01 9.46 9.74
N GLN A 99 -1.46 8.32 10.29
CA GLN A 99 -0.56 7.26 10.80
C GLN A 99 -0.39 6.08 9.85
N GLU A 100 -1.14 6.02 8.77
CA GLU A 100 -1.08 4.88 7.87
C GLU A 100 -0.04 5.06 6.77
N PHE A 101 0.10 4.07 5.87
CA PHE A 101 1.25 4.03 4.98
C PHE A 101 1.27 5.14 3.92
N LEU A 102 0.11 5.53 3.37
CA LEU A 102 0.03 6.67 2.44
C LEU A 102 0.51 7.98 3.08
N ALA A 103 0.21 8.19 4.37
CA ALA A 103 0.65 9.38 5.10
C ALA A 103 2.18 9.47 5.25
N ARG A 104 2.87 8.33 5.08
CA ARG A 104 4.33 8.25 5.07
C ARG A 104 4.92 8.38 3.67
N ASN A 105 4.15 8.78 2.65
CA ASN A 105 4.58 8.67 1.24
C ASN A 105 4.90 7.22 0.85
N GLY A 106 4.19 6.26 1.45
CA GLY A 106 4.36 4.84 1.17
C GLY A 106 4.09 4.49 -0.29
N ARG A 107 4.85 3.54 -0.83
CA ARG A 107 4.77 3.09 -2.23
C ARG A 107 4.11 1.72 -2.30
N PHE A 108 3.28 1.50 -3.32
CA PHE A 108 2.56 0.24 -3.51
C PHE A 108 2.89 -0.41 -4.85
N CYS A 109 2.88 -1.74 -4.89
CA CYS A 109 2.90 -2.54 -6.12
C CYS A 109 1.75 -3.54 -6.12
N LEU A 110 1.32 -4.00 -7.29
CA LEU A 110 0.23 -4.98 -7.43
C LEU A 110 0.77 -6.40 -7.60
N SER A 111 0.09 -7.39 -7.04
CA SER A 111 0.44 -8.82 -7.13
C SER A 111 -0.80 -9.71 -6.95
N ASP A 112 -0.73 -10.96 -7.44
CA ASP A 112 -1.82 -11.96 -7.37
C ASP A 112 -1.46 -13.24 -6.59
N ASP A 113 -0.17 -13.46 -6.29
CA ASP A 113 0.36 -14.67 -5.67
C ASP A 113 -0.18 -15.96 -6.32
N SER A 114 -0.10 -15.98 -7.66
CA SER A 114 -0.60 -17.05 -8.50
C SER A 114 0.20 -18.34 -8.33
N HIS A 115 -0.52 -19.44 -8.13
CA HIS A 115 0.03 -20.81 -8.13
C HIS A 115 -0.38 -21.60 -9.38
N GLY A 116 -0.96 -20.92 -10.37
CA GLY A 116 -1.46 -21.50 -11.62
C GLY A 116 -1.85 -20.40 -12.62
N VAL A 117 -1.91 -20.74 -13.91
CA VAL A 117 -2.23 -19.79 -14.99
C VAL A 117 -3.62 -19.18 -14.83
N ASP A 118 -4.56 -19.93 -14.25
CA ASP A 118 -5.92 -19.50 -13.94
C ASP A 118 -5.99 -18.41 -12.85
N GLN A 119 -4.91 -18.22 -12.09
CA GLN A 119 -4.83 -17.25 -11.00
C GLN A 119 -4.16 -15.93 -11.43
N VAL A 120 -3.50 -15.91 -12.59
CA VAL A 120 -2.77 -14.73 -13.08
C VAL A 120 -3.74 -13.56 -13.23
N ALA A 121 -3.40 -12.45 -12.59
CA ALA A 121 -4.18 -11.23 -12.50
C ALA A 121 -5.59 -11.41 -11.91
N PHE A 122 -5.81 -12.48 -11.14
CA PHE A 122 -7.12 -12.77 -10.54
C PHE A 122 -7.57 -11.59 -9.65
N ASN A 123 -8.81 -11.15 -9.84
CA ASN A 123 -9.43 -10.01 -9.13
C ASN A 123 -8.68 -8.67 -9.23
N TYR A 124 -7.79 -8.48 -10.21
CA TYR A 124 -7.09 -7.21 -10.39
C TYR A 124 -8.05 -6.02 -10.55
N HIS A 125 -9.19 -6.19 -11.22
CA HIS A 125 -10.23 -5.16 -11.31
C HIS A 125 -10.79 -4.72 -9.96
N ARG A 126 -10.94 -5.65 -8.99
CA ARG A 126 -11.36 -5.32 -7.61
C ARG A 126 -10.28 -4.59 -6.85
N VAL A 127 -9.01 -5.01 -7.01
CA VAL A 127 -7.88 -4.33 -6.37
C VAL A 127 -7.70 -2.93 -6.94
N LEU A 128 -7.94 -2.71 -8.23
CA LEU A 128 -7.93 -1.38 -8.82
C LEU A 128 -9.02 -0.47 -8.23
N GLY A 129 -10.22 -1.01 -8.01
CA GLY A 129 -11.28 -0.30 -7.28
C GLY A 129 -10.87 0.04 -5.84
N PHE A 130 -10.19 -0.88 -5.15
CA PHE A 130 -9.62 -0.64 -3.81
C PHE A 130 -8.56 0.47 -3.83
N VAL A 131 -7.62 0.45 -4.79
CA VAL A 131 -6.57 1.46 -4.96
C VAL A 131 -7.17 2.86 -5.07
N GLU A 132 -8.22 3.00 -5.88
CA GLU A 132 -8.98 4.25 -6.01
C GLU A 132 -9.69 4.65 -4.71
N GLN A 133 -10.42 3.71 -4.08
CA GLN A 133 -11.14 3.95 -2.83
C GLN A 133 -10.20 4.37 -1.67
N VAL A 134 -8.98 3.86 -1.66
CA VAL A 134 -7.97 4.15 -0.62
C VAL A 134 -7.28 5.50 -0.87
N GLY A 135 -7.32 6.02 -2.09
CA GLY A 135 -6.62 7.25 -2.48
C GLY A 135 -5.17 7.04 -2.91
N ILE A 136 -4.81 5.82 -3.34
CA ILE A 136 -3.48 5.54 -3.89
C ILE A 136 -3.42 6.10 -5.32
N SER A 137 -2.53 7.07 -5.54
CA SER A 137 -2.43 7.80 -6.82
C SER A 137 -1.46 7.20 -7.83
N SER A 138 -0.56 6.31 -7.40
CA SER A 138 0.40 5.63 -8.27
C SER A 138 0.74 4.22 -7.77
N LEU A 139 1.04 3.34 -8.72
CA LEU A 139 1.59 2.01 -8.46
C LEU A 139 3.00 1.91 -9.03
N HIS A 140 3.77 0.97 -8.48
CA HIS A 140 5.18 0.80 -8.78
C HIS A 140 5.45 -0.63 -9.26
N ASN A 141 6.47 -0.78 -10.10
CA ASN A 141 7.05 -2.07 -10.44
C ASN A 141 8.57 -1.98 -10.40
N LEU A 142 9.20 -3.14 -10.21
CA LEU A 142 10.65 -3.28 -10.25
C LEU A 142 11.04 -3.90 -11.58
N GLU A 143 12.03 -3.31 -12.22
CA GLU A 143 12.58 -3.78 -13.48
C GLU A 143 14.05 -4.12 -13.30
N TYR A 144 14.43 -5.31 -13.76
CA TYR A 144 15.83 -5.70 -13.82
C TYR A 144 16.50 -5.12 -15.06
N CYS A 145 17.54 -4.32 -14.85
CA CYS A 145 18.27 -3.64 -15.89
C CYS A 145 19.72 -4.15 -15.94
N SER A 146 20.05 -4.98 -16.93
CA SER A 146 21.43 -5.43 -17.15
C SER A 146 22.24 -4.37 -17.91
N GLY A 147 23.40 -3.96 -17.38
CA GLY A 147 24.40 -3.19 -18.14
C GLY A 147 24.18 -1.68 -18.25
N LEU A 148 23.29 -1.10 -17.44
CA LEU A 148 23.16 0.34 -17.29
C LEU A 148 24.05 0.84 -16.15
N SER A 149 24.80 1.92 -16.36
CA SER A 149 25.42 2.63 -15.23
C SER A 149 24.31 3.23 -14.37
N PRO A 150 24.31 3.00 -13.04
CA PRO A 150 23.34 3.58 -12.11
C PRO A 150 23.62 5.08 -11.97
N SER A 151 23.18 5.87 -12.95
CA SER A 151 23.33 7.34 -12.96
C SER A 151 22.01 8.07 -12.77
N SER A 152 20.88 7.36 -12.73
CA SER A 152 19.56 7.95 -12.47
C SER A 152 19.08 7.68 -11.04
N SER A 153 18.34 8.62 -10.47
CA SER A 153 17.75 8.56 -9.12
C SER A 153 16.73 7.44 -8.91
N ASN A 154 16.40 6.68 -9.95
CA ASN A 154 15.34 5.69 -9.95
C ASN A 154 15.86 4.27 -9.68
N PHE A 155 17.17 4.11 -9.47
CA PHE A 155 17.76 2.83 -9.08
C PHE A 155 17.76 2.66 -7.56
N ASP A 156 17.50 1.43 -7.12
CA ASP A 156 17.66 1.06 -5.73
C ASP A 156 19.15 0.85 -5.43
N HIS A 157 19.75 1.73 -4.61
CA HIS A 157 21.17 1.63 -4.26
C HIS A 157 21.55 0.31 -3.56
N ARG A 158 20.59 -0.40 -2.95
CA ARG A 158 20.81 -1.70 -2.32
C ARG A 158 20.83 -2.84 -3.36
N PHE A 159 20.21 -2.61 -4.52
CA PHE A 159 20.05 -3.56 -5.61
C PHE A 159 20.40 -2.88 -6.94
N PRO A 160 21.71 -2.74 -7.27
CA PRO A 160 22.20 -1.80 -8.30
C PRO A 160 21.66 -2.03 -9.71
N ASN A 161 21.15 -3.22 -10.01
CA ASN A 161 20.53 -3.56 -11.30
C ASN A 161 18.99 -3.50 -11.26
N THR A 162 18.40 -2.93 -10.21
CA THR A 162 16.94 -2.86 -10.03
C THR A 162 16.48 -1.41 -10.13
N ARG A 163 15.72 -1.12 -11.18
CA ARG A 163 15.05 0.16 -11.39
C ARG A 163 13.65 0.12 -10.80
N LEU A 164 13.28 1.19 -10.11
CA LEU A 164 11.93 1.46 -9.67
C LEU A 164 11.19 2.28 -10.72
N ASN A 165 10.14 1.71 -11.30
CA ASN A 165 9.22 2.40 -12.17
C ASN A 165 7.96 2.81 -11.38
N SER A 166 7.32 3.90 -11.81
CA SER A 166 6.05 4.37 -11.25
C SER A 166 5.09 4.69 -12.39
N VAL A 167 3.82 4.35 -12.21
CA VAL A 167 2.72 4.66 -13.12
C VAL A 167 1.60 5.31 -12.31
N CYS A 168 1.09 6.45 -12.77
CA CYS A 168 -0.04 7.09 -12.10
C CYS A 168 -1.32 6.31 -12.36
N LEU A 169 -2.28 6.38 -11.45
CA LEU A 169 -3.53 5.63 -11.53
C LEU A 169 -4.33 5.97 -12.80
N ALA A 170 -4.27 7.23 -13.26
CA ALA A 170 -4.93 7.67 -14.49
C ALA A 170 -4.35 6.95 -15.71
N ASP A 171 -3.04 6.89 -15.86
CA ASP A 171 -2.37 6.22 -16.97
C ASP A 171 -2.54 4.70 -16.89
N LEU A 172 -2.46 4.12 -15.69
CA LEU A 172 -2.66 2.70 -15.46
C LEU A 172 -4.03 2.26 -15.99
N LYS A 173 -5.09 3.03 -15.70
CA LYS A 173 -6.47 2.75 -16.15
C LYS A 173 -6.64 2.76 -17.67
N GLN A 174 -5.72 3.38 -18.42
CA GLN A 174 -5.77 3.45 -19.88
C GLN A 174 -5.00 2.32 -20.57
N MET A 175 -4.20 1.54 -19.85
CA MET A 175 -3.46 0.44 -20.45
C MET A 175 -4.40 -0.65 -20.97
N ASP A 176 -4.00 -1.32 -22.06
CA ASP A 176 -4.80 -2.34 -22.75
C ASP A 176 -5.35 -3.42 -21.81
N PHE A 177 -4.55 -3.85 -20.83
CA PHE A 177 -4.97 -4.83 -19.83
C PHE A 177 -6.24 -4.39 -19.06
N TRP A 178 -6.38 -3.10 -18.76
CA TRP A 178 -7.47 -2.53 -17.97
C TRP A 178 -8.60 -1.95 -18.81
N SER A 179 -8.33 -1.60 -20.07
CA SER A 179 -9.30 -1.06 -21.02
C SER A 179 -10.21 -2.14 -21.62
N LEU A 180 -9.82 -3.43 -21.49
CA LEU A 180 -10.65 -4.60 -21.82
C LEU A 180 -11.82 -4.75 -20.82
N LYS A 181 -12.72 -3.78 -20.77
CA LYS A 181 -14.03 -3.93 -20.14
C LYS A 181 -14.92 -4.73 -21.10
N ASN A 182 -15.39 -5.91 -20.65
CA ASN A 182 -16.63 -6.62 -21.03
C ASN A 182 -16.54 -8.10 -21.45
N ASN A 183 -15.39 -8.78 -21.39
CA ASN A 183 -15.30 -10.17 -21.87
C ASN A 183 -14.89 -11.24 -20.85
N LYS A 184 -15.16 -11.07 -19.55
CA LYS A 184 -15.29 -12.19 -18.58
C LYS A 184 -16.24 -11.82 -17.45
#